data_AF-A0A972ZMZ8-F1
#
_entry.id   AF-A0A972ZMZ8-F1
#
_cell.length_a   1.000
_cell.length_b   1.000
_cell.length_c   1.000
_cell.angle_alpha   90.00
_cell.angle_beta   90.00
_cell.angle_gamma   90.00
#
_symmetry.space_group_name_H-M   'P 1'
#
loop_
_entity.id
_entity.type
_entity.pdbx_description
1 polymer ?
#
loop_
_entity_poly.entity_id
_entity_poly.type
_entity_poly.pdbx_seq_one_letter_code
_entity_poly.pdbx_strand_id
1 'polypeptide(L)'
;MTAESDVSSVFATDRPTTGEIVLAERFQIHPDSPVPELDLLGATAFDATDLKNPTRQIFARICEPGVIPRVETMVQFKNMGDVRIMHALEWGPVFWTPENRRSFSVLFERPQGDPLMQSLNERIVPLKLEIIVNGLIKSAWETLGAFARRNQVHRSIRPNNIFSAGVDNSWIQFGDCVTVPPGWGQSPILETIEMGMTPMSGRGPGTIADDMYALGATTLFLALGYCPVAHLPAQQVIEAKATVGSFAALLGEERPPLGLRELLRGLLCDDPVERLCVDDMEEFLEGEQR
;
A
#
# COMPACT_ATOMS: atom_id res chain seq x y z
N MET A 1 -39.78 35.08 -0.12
CA MET A 1 -38.96 35.18 1.10
C MET A 1 -38.48 33.77 1.41
N THR A 2 -37.39 33.37 0.76
CA THR A 2 -36.82 32.02 0.80
C THR A 2 -35.94 31.91 2.03
N ALA A 3 -36.23 30.92 2.87
CA ALA A 3 -35.41 30.58 4.03
C ALA A 3 -34.09 29.97 3.52
N GLU A 4 -33.01 30.74 3.57
CA GLU A 4 -31.65 30.18 3.63
C GLU A 4 -31.54 29.44 4.97
N SER A 5 -31.68 28.11 4.93
CA SER A 5 -31.31 27.27 6.06
C SER A 5 -29.81 27.41 6.27
N ASP A 6 -29.44 28.07 7.37
CA ASP A 6 -28.09 28.40 7.75
C ASP A 6 -27.25 27.13 7.96
N VAL A 7 -26.56 26.69 6.91
CA VAL A 7 -25.67 25.51 6.93
C VAL A 7 -24.56 25.69 7.98
N SER A 8 -24.26 26.93 8.40
CA SER A 8 -23.24 27.22 9.42
C SER A 8 -23.58 26.64 10.79
N SER A 9 -24.86 26.49 11.14
CA SER A 9 -25.27 26.04 12.48
C SER A 9 -25.03 24.55 12.71
N VAL A 10 -25.00 23.74 11.64
CA VAL A 10 -24.71 22.29 11.70
C VAL A 10 -23.20 22.03 11.86
N PHE A 11 -22.36 22.97 11.39
CA PHE A 11 -20.90 22.89 11.55
C PHE A 11 -20.41 23.43 12.91
N ALA A 12 -21.23 24.21 13.63
CA ALA A 12 -20.86 24.80 14.90
C ALA A 12 -20.93 23.81 16.09
N THR A 13 -21.79 22.79 16.00
CA THR A 13 -22.12 21.89 17.13
C THR A 13 -21.10 20.78 17.39
N ASP A 14 -20.05 20.66 16.58
CA ASP A 14 -19.11 19.53 16.61
C ASP A 14 -17.64 19.96 16.73
N ARG A 15 -17.41 21.23 17.08
CA ARG A 15 -16.06 21.70 17.46
C ARG A 15 -15.76 21.19 18.87
N PRO A 16 -14.67 20.43 19.06
CA PRO A 16 -14.35 19.91 20.38
C PRO A 16 -14.04 21.08 21.33
N THR A 17 -14.63 21.06 22.52
CA THR A 17 -14.49 22.10 23.56
C THR A 17 -13.10 22.08 24.20
N THR A 18 -12.49 20.91 24.27
CA THR A 18 -11.08 20.71 24.53
C THR A 18 -10.41 20.62 23.16
N GLY A 19 -9.26 21.24 22.92
CA GLY A 19 -8.59 21.18 21.59
C GLY A 19 -8.14 19.77 21.15
N GLU A 20 -8.62 18.73 21.84
CA GLU A 20 -8.32 17.33 21.63
C GLU A 20 -9.09 16.79 20.43
N ILE A 21 -8.40 16.00 19.61
CA ILE A 21 -8.97 15.34 18.45
C ILE A 21 -9.17 13.88 18.82
N VAL A 22 -10.41 13.49 19.11
CA VAL A 22 -10.74 12.12 19.53
C VAL A 22 -11.70 11.49 18.53
N LEU A 23 -11.30 10.36 17.94
CA LEU A 23 -12.18 9.53 17.11
C LEU A 23 -12.83 8.43 17.95
N ALA A 24 -14.13 8.21 17.73
CA ALA A 24 -14.92 7.14 18.34
C ALA A 24 -14.80 7.08 19.88
N GLU A 25 -14.66 8.25 20.53
CA GLU A 25 -14.51 8.41 21.99
C GLU A 25 -13.37 7.55 22.59
N ARG A 26 -12.39 7.14 21.77
CA ARG A 26 -11.35 6.18 22.18
C ARG A 26 -9.97 6.53 21.67
N PHE A 27 -9.86 7.03 20.45
CA PHE A 27 -8.57 7.20 19.83
C PHE A 27 -8.23 8.68 19.76
N GLN A 28 -7.31 9.12 20.60
CA GLN A 28 -6.82 10.49 20.61
C GLN A 28 -5.71 10.62 19.57
N ILE A 29 -5.85 11.56 18.65
CA ILE A 29 -4.86 11.89 17.62
C ILE A 29 -4.08 13.12 18.08
N HIS A 30 -2.74 13.08 17.96
CA HIS A 30 -1.84 14.14 18.45
C HIS A 30 -1.30 14.99 17.30
N PRO A 31 -1.85 16.19 17.03
CA PRO A 31 -1.50 16.99 15.86
C PRO A 31 -0.06 17.53 15.89
N ASP A 32 0.50 17.68 17.09
CA ASP A 32 1.87 18.17 17.30
C ASP A 32 2.92 17.05 17.21
N SER A 33 2.52 15.82 16.88
CA SER A 33 3.39 14.65 16.81
C SER A 33 3.27 13.98 15.43
N PRO A 34 3.72 14.63 14.34
CA PRO A 34 3.74 14.03 13.02
C PRO A 34 4.71 12.84 12.96
N VAL A 35 4.40 11.87 12.10
CA VAL A 35 5.21 10.65 11.87
C VAL A 35 5.53 10.54 10.37
N PRO A 36 6.43 11.38 9.82
CA PRO A 36 6.62 11.53 8.38
C PRO A 36 7.01 10.23 7.65
N GLU A 37 7.69 9.32 8.33
CA GLU A 37 8.05 7.99 7.81
C GLU A 37 6.83 7.11 7.51
N LEU A 38 5.66 7.44 8.06
CA LEU A 38 4.38 6.78 7.80
C LEU A 38 3.44 7.63 6.93
N ASP A 39 3.90 8.72 6.33
CA ASP A 39 3.11 9.48 5.38
C ASP A 39 2.79 8.67 4.10
N LEU A 40 1.70 9.07 3.43
CA LEU A 40 1.37 8.63 2.08
C LEU A 40 1.09 9.85 1.21
N LEU A 41 1.26 9.70 -0.11
CA LEU A 41 0.74 10.71 -1.02
C LEU A 41 -0.77 10.86 -0.82
N GLY A 42 -1.23 12.03 -0.35
CA GLY A 42 -2.64 12.29 -0.08
C GLY A 42 -3.08 12.05 1.38
N ALA A 43 -2.17 11.67 2.28
CA ALA A 43 -2.48 11.57 3.71
C ALA A 43 -1.24 11.68 4.60
N THR A 44 -1.32 12.52 5.62
CA THR A 44 -0.24 12.75 6.59
C THR A 44 -0.47 11.95 7.87
N ALA A 45 0.58 11.35 8.43
CA ALA A 45 0.53 10.51 9.61
C ALA A 45 0.88 11.28 10.89
N PHE A 46 0.16 10.96 11.96
CA PHE A 46 0.33 11.53 13.29
C PHE A 46 0.27 10.43 14.34
N ASP A 47 0.98 10.64 15.43
CA ASP A 47 0.92 9.77 16.60
C ASP A 47 -0.49 9.76 17.19
N ALA A 48 -0.89 8.61 17.73
CA ALA A 48 -2.20 8.47 18.36
C ALA A 48 -2.14 7.60 19.62
N THR A 49 -3.09 7.79 20.52
CA THR A 49 -3.23 7.01 21.75
C THR A 49 -4.58 6.31 21.78
N ASP A 50 -4.55 4.99 21.99
CA ASP A 50 -5.74 4.22 22.34
C ASP A 50 -6.03 4.41 23.83
N LEU A 51 -7.04 5.22 24.17
CA LEU A 51 -7.40 5.54 25.55
C LEU A 51 -7.83 4.29 26.35
N LYS A 52 -8.20 3.19 25.69
CA LYS A 52 -8.51 1.92 26.35
C LYS A 52 -7.29 1.00 26.49
N ASN A 53 -6.27 1.15 25.63
CA ASN A 53 -5.04 0.37 25.69
C ASN A 53 -3.81 1.23 25.36
N PRO A 54 -3.32 2.06 26.31
CA PRO A 54 -2.28 3.04 26.03
C PRO A 54 -0.90 2.46 25.66
N THR A 55 -0.68 1.16 25.89
CA THR A 55 0.58 0.49 25.50
C THR A 55 0.60 0.07 24.03
N ARG A 56 -0.57 0.05 23.36
CA ARG A 56 -0.67 -0.25 21.94
C ARG A 56 -0.13 0.91 21.12
N GLN A 57 0.92 0.65 20.34
CA GLN A 57 1.49 1.66 19.45
C GLN A 57 0.62 1.80 18.20
N ILE A 58 -0.07 2.93 18.09
CA ILE A 58 -0.94 3.25 16.97
C ILE A 58 -0.56 4.59 16.36
N PHE A 59 -1.02 4.82 15.14
CA PHE A 59 -0.93 6.11 14.47
C PHE A 59 -2.21 6.36 13.68
N ALA A 60 -2.47 7.62 13.34
CA ALA A 60 -3.58 8.04 12.51
C ALA A 60 -3.06 8.69 11.23
N ARG A 61 -3.67 8.36 10.10
CA ARG A 61 -3.51 9.10 8.85
C ARG A 61 -4.68 10.06 8.66
N ILE A 62 -4.36 11.32 8.38
CA ILE A 62 -5.33 12.36 8.09
C ILE A 62 -5.32 12.60 6.59
N CYS A 63 -6.47 12.37 5.94
CA CYS A 63 -6.60 12.53 4.50
C CYS A 63 -6.53 14.00 4.10
N GLU A 64 -5.77 14.29 3.06
CA GLU A 64 -5.74 15.60 2.41
C GLU A 64 -7.10 15.93 1.76
N PRO A 65 -7.40 17.22 1.49
CA PRO A 65 -8.64 17.60 0.81
C PRO A 65 -8.77 16.91 -0.56
N GLY A 66 -9.94 16.34 -0.84
CA GLY A 66 -10.24 15.69 -2.12
C GLY A 66 -9.76 14.24 -2.24
N VAL A 67 -9.03 13.73 -1.24
CA VAL A 67 -8.66 12.31 -1.17
C VAL A 67 -9.84 11.51 -0.63
N ILE A 68 -10.21 10.46 -1.36
CA ILE A 68 -11.37 9.61 -1.03
C ILE A 68 -10.87 8.26 -0.51
N PRO A 69 -10.99 7.98 0.80
CA PRO A 69 -10.60 6.71 1.38
C PRO A 69 -11.56 5.58 0.95
N ARG A 70 -11.04 4.35 0.90
CA ARG A 70 -11.77 3.14 0.48
C ARG A 70 -12.56 2.53 1.63
N VAL A 71 -13.55 3.28 2.15
CA VAL A 71 -14.34 2.90 3.34
C VAL A 71 -15.00 1.52 3.19
N GLU A 72 -15.55 1.20 2.02
CA GLU A 72 -16.15 -0.13 1.76
C GLU A 72 -15.11 -1.26 1.91
N THR A 73 -13.91 -1.04 1.37
CA THR A 73 -12.78 -1.98 1.51
C THR A 73 -12.35 -2.10 2.98
N MET A 74 -12.32 -1.02 3.76
CA MET A 74 -12.01 -1.09 5.20
C MET A 74 -13.02 -1.97 5.95
N VAL A 75 -14.32 -1.83 5.65
CA VAL A 75 -15.38 -2.67 6.24
C VAL A 75 -15.17 -4.16 5.89
N GLN A 76 -14.82 -4.45 4.64
CA GLN A 76 -14.58 -5.83 4.19
C GLN A 76 -13.33 -6.43 4.83
N PHE A 77 -12.23 -5.66 4.89
CA PHE A 77 -10.95 -6.11 5.44
C PHE A 77 -10.97 -6.30 6.96
N LYS A 78 -11.80 -5.53 7.68
CA LYS A 78 -11.93 -5.64 9.15
C LYS A 78 -12.19 -7.06 9.65
N ASN A 79 -12.82 -7.91 8.83
CA ASN A 79 -13.15 -9.29 9.17
C ASN A 79 -12.21 -10.32 8.52
N MET A 80 -11.14 -9.90 7.85
CA MET A 80 -10.19 -10.77 7.15
C MET A 80 -8.90 -10.93 7.98
N GLY A 81 -9.01 -11.50 9.17
CA GLY A 81 -7.86 -11.68 10.08
C GLY A 81 -6.79 -12.66 9.56
N ASP A 82 -7.10 -13.42 8.52
CA ASP A 82 -6.21 -14.35 7.84
C ASP A 82 -5.27 -13.68 6.83
N VAL A 83 -5.58 -12.45 6.37
CA VAL A 83 -4.73 -11.75 5.41
C VAL A 83 -3.64 -10.92 6.07
N ARG A 84 -2.47 -10.90 5.44
CA ARG A 84 -1.24 -10.27 5.96
C ARG A 84 -1.17 -8.79 5.56
N ILE A 85 -2.19 -8.01 5.88
CA ILE A 85 -2.25 -6.56 5.56
C ILE A 85 -2.19 -5.69 6.82
N MET A 86 -1.95 -4.40 6.63
CA MET A 86 -2.13 -3.37 7.65
C MET A 86 -3.63 -3.06 7.80
N HIS A 87 -4.26 -3.66 8.81
CA HIS A 87 -5.69 -3.50 9.06
C HIS A 87 -6.01 -2.15 9.70
N ALA A 88 -6.99 -1.44 9.15
CA ALA A 88 -7.53 -0.23 9.77
C ALA A 88 -8.25 -0.59 11.08
N LEU A 89 -7.84 0.05 12.17
CA LEU A 89 -8.40 -0.14 13.50
C LEU A 89 -9.75 0.57 13.65
N GLU A 90 -9.80 1.81 13.19
CA GLU A 90 -10.96 2.69 13.22
C GLU A 90 -10.81 3.77 12.16
N TRP A 91 -11.92 4.32 11.68
CA TRP A 91 -11.90 5.40 10.69
C TRP A 91 -13.13 6.29 10.81
N GLY A 92 -13.00 7.54 10.38
CA GLY A 92 -14.13 8.45 10.35
C GLY A 92 -13.75 9.92 10.24
N PRO A 93 -14.73 10.81 10.12
CA PRO A 93 -14.48 12.24 10.15
C PRO A 93 -14.03 12.67 11.55
N VAL A 94 -13.03 13.56 11.60
CA VAL A 94 -12.63 14.29 12.80
C VAL A 94 -12.58 15.79 12.49
N PHE A 95 -12.79 16.62 13.50
CA PHE A 95 -12.49 18.04 13.38
C PHE A 95 -10.98 18.26 13.53
N TRP A 96 -10.30 18.46 12.40
CA TRP A 96 -8.87 18.67 12.32
C TRP A 96 -8.53 20.11 12.69
N THR A 97 -8.15 20.33 13.94
CA THR A 97 -7.92 21.66 14.52
C THR A 97 -6.80 22.46 13.84
N PRO A 98 -5.67 21.88 13.38
CA PRO A 98 -4.59 22.67 12.74
C PRO A 98 -5.04 23.41 11.49
N GLU A 99 -6.01 22.87 10.75
CA GLU A 99 -6.53 23.46 9.51
C GLU A 99 -7.97 23.97 9.67
N ASN A 100 -8.51 23.93 10.88
CA ASN A 100 -9.86 24.39 11.22
C ASN A 100 -10.95 23.82 10.26
N ARG A 101 -10.83 22.54 9.90
CA ARG A 101 -11.74 21.85 8.98
C ARG A 101 -12.03 20.41 9.42
N ARG A 102 -13.06 19.80 8.85
CA ARG A 102 -13.24 18.34 8.97
C ARG A 102 -12.31 17.62 7.99
N SER A 103 -11.63 16.60 8.49
CA SER A 103 -10.79 15.70 7.71
C SER A 103 -11.17 14.26 8.03
N PHE A 104 -11.01 13.36 7.08
CA PHE A 104 -11.20 11.93 7.33
C PHE A 104 -9.92 11.35 7.92
N SER A 105 -10.05 10.60 9.02
CA SER A 105 -8.93 9.91 9.65
C SER A 105 -9.08 8.40 9.54
N VAL A 106 -7.94 7.72 9.46
CA VAL A 106 -7.84 6.25 9.47
C VAL A 106 -6.73 5.87 10.45
N LEU A 107 -7.05 5.01 11.42
CA LEU A 107 -6.09 4.56 12.42
C LEU A 107 -5.58 3.17 12.14
N PHE A 108 -4.31 2.95 12.46
CA PHE A 108 -3.60 1.69 12.26
C PHE A 108 -2.73 1.39 13.49
N GLU A 109 -2.39 0.11 13.68
CA GLU A 109 -1.21 -0.23 14.49
C GLU A 109 0.05 0.19 13.74
N ARG A 110 1.09 0.61 14.46
CA ARG A 110 2.40 0.76 13.85
C ARG A 110 2.89 -0.59 13.32
N PRO A 111 3.46 -0.65 12.10
CA PRO A 111 4.17 -1.84 11.63
C PRO A 111 5.19 -2.33 12.67
N GLN A 112 5.38 -3.64 12.76
CA GLN A 112 6.35 -4.24 13.70
C GLN A 112 7.80 -3.92 13.33
N GLY A 113 8.09 -3.78 12.04
CA GLY A 113 9.41 -3.48 11.51
C GLY A 113 9.35 -2.39 10.43
N ASP A 114 10.53 -1.99 9.98
CA ASP A 114 10.70 -1.03 8.90
C ASP A 114 10.16 -1.57 7.56
N PRO A 115 9.83 -0.68 6.61
CA PRO A 115 9.58 -1.11 5.25
C PRO A 115 10.80 -1.83 4.68
N LEU A 116 10.58 -2.79 3.78
CA LEU A 116 11.68 -3.57 3.20
C LEU A 116 12.68 -2.72 2.41
N MET A 117 12.22 -1.56 1.91
CA MET A 117 13.04 -0.52 1.30
C MET A 117 12.28 0.81 1.43
N GLN A 118 12.88 1.83 2.04
CA GLN A 118 12.28 3.13 2.36
C GLN A 118 11.86 3.93 1.13
N SER A 119 12.60 3.79 0.02
CA SER A 119 12.25 4.43 -1.26
C SER A 119 12.85 3.70 -2.45
N LEU A 120 12.30 3.93 -3.65
CA LEU A 120 12.86 3.37 -4.88
C LEU A 120 14.29 3.84 -5.20
N ASN A 121 14.75 4.95 -4.59
CA ASN A 121 16.12 5.46 -4.78
C ASN A 121 17.12 4.85 -3.79
N GLU A 122 16.65 4.08 -2.82
CA GLU A 122 17.50 3.45 -1.82
C GLU A 122 18.20 2.21 -2.38
N ARG A 123 19.37 1.91 -1.80
CA ARG A 123 20.04 0.63 -1.95
C ARG A 123 20.06 -0.09 -0.62
N ILE A 124 19.61 -1.33 -0.62
CA ILE A 124 19.64 -2.26 0.51
C ILE A 124 20.58 -3.42 0.19
N VAL A 125 20.86 -4.25 1.20
CA VAL A 125 21.44 -5.56 0.95
C VAL A 125 20.39 -6.40 0.21
N PRO A 126 20.71 -6.99 -0.96
CA PRO A 126 19.74 -7.81 -1.70
C PRO A 126 19.17 -8.92 -0.83
N LEU A 127 17.85 -9.09 -0.88
CA LEU A 127 17.21 -10.15 -0.10
C LEU A 127 17.57 -11.52 -0.67
N LYS A 128 17.84 -12.46 0.24
CA LYS A 128 18.11 -13.86 -0.15
C LYS A 128 16.85 -14.49 -0.74
N LEU A 129 17.05 -15.41 -1.66
CA LEU A 129 15.97 -16.19 -2.30
C LEU A 129 15.00 -16.77 -1.27
N GLU A 130 15.54 -17.38 -0.20
CA GLU A 130 14.73 -17.99 0.87
C GLU A 130 13.80 -16.98 1.55
N ILE A 131 14.27 -15.75 1.83
CA ILE A 131 13.47 -14.69 2.44
C ILE A 131 12.38 -14.22 1.48
N ILE A 132 12.70 -14.10 0.19
CA ILE A 132 11.73 -13.72 -0.84
C ILE A 132 10.66 -14.80 -0.98
N VAL A 133 11.04 -16.07 -1.14
CA VAL A 133 10.08 -17.16 -1.39
C VAL A 133 9.22 -17.42 -0.15
N ASN A 134 9.84 -17.67 1.01
CA ASN A 134 9.13 -18.04 2.23
C ASN A 134 8.46 -16.85 2.92
N GLY A 135 9.03 -15.66 2.79
CA GLY A 135 8.48 -14.42 3.31
C GLY A 135 7.50 -13.78 2.33
N LEU A 136 8.00 -13.21 1.23
CA LEU A 136 7.22 -12.32 0.35
C LEU A 136 6.21 -13.10 -0.49
N ILE A 137 6.68 -14.06 -1.29
CA ILE A 137 5.85 -14.78 -2.27
C ILE A 137 4.76 -15.57 -1.56
N LYS A 138 5.10 -16.27 -0.47
CA LYS A 138 4.10 -16.96 0.35
C LYS A 138 3.07 -16.01 0.97
N SER A 139 3.51 -14.87 1.54
CA SER A 139 2.58 -13.87 2.09
C SER A 139 1.65 -13.30 1.03
N ALA A 140 2.19 -13.07 -0.17
CA ALA A 140 1.48 -12.57 -1.32
C ALA A 140 0.44 -13.58 -1.82
N TRP A 141 0.80 -14.85 -1.99
CA TRP A 141 -0.14 -15.90 -2.41
C TRP A 141 -1.34 -16.01 -1.46
N GLU A 142 -1.09 -16.07 -0.14
CA GLU A 142 -2.17 -16.14 0.87
C GLU A 142 -3.08 -14.90 0.81
N THR A 143 -2.49 -13.70 0.74
CA THR A 143 -3.23 -12.42 0.77
C THR A 143 -3.97 -12.15 -0.54
N LEU A 144 -3.27 -12.26 -1.68
CA LEU A 144 -3.83 -11.99 -3.00
C LEU A 144 -4.83 -13.06 -3.42
N GLY A 145 -4.68 -14.31 -2.97
CA GLY A 145 -5.70 -15.34 -3.14
C GLY A 145 -6.98 -15.04 -2.37
N ALA A 146 -6.86 -14.57 -1.12
CA ALA A 146 -8.03 -14.13 -0.35
C ALA A 146 -8.72 -12.91 -0.98
N PHE A 147 -7.95 -12.01 -1.61
CA PHE A 147 -8.45 -10.84 -2.32
C PHE A 147 -9.16 -11.21 -3.63
N ALA A 148 -8.54 -12.06 -4.45
CA ALA A 148 -9.11 -12.56 -5.70
C ALA A 148 -10.50 -13.18 -5.48
N ARG A 149 -10.65 -14.06 -4.48
CA ARG A 149 -11.93 -14.70 -4.13
C ARG A 149 -13.02 -13.72 -3.68
N ARG A 150 -12.66 -12.51 -3.25
CA ARG A 150 -13.59 -11.47 -2.73
C ARG A 150 -13.68 -10.25 -3.64
N ASN A 151 -13.12 -10.33 -4.85
CA ASN A 151 -13.03 -9.21 -5.79
C ASN A 151 -12.43 -7.95 -5.14
N GLN A 152 -11.39 -8.14 -4.34
CA GLN A 152 -10.62 -7.07 -3.70
C GLN A 152 -9.26 -6.93 -4.34
N VAL A 153 -8.67 -5.74 -4.16
CA VAL A 153 -7.35 -5.39 -4.69
C VAL A 153 -6.60 -4.48 -3.71
N HIS A 154 -5.29 -4.62 -3.66
CA HIS A 154 -4.39 -3.82 -2.83
C HIS A 154 -4.05 -2.47 -3.51
N ARG A 155 -3.63 -2.49 -4.77
CA ARG A 155 -3.29 -1.32 -5.62
C ARG A 155 -2.28 -0.36 -5.00
N SER A 156 -1.40 -0.89 -4.15
CA SER A 156 -0.42 -0.12 -3.38
C SER A 156 0.76 -1.01 -2.95
N ILE A 157 1.01 -2.13 -3.67
CA ILE A 157 2.11 -3.05 -3.39
C ILE A 157 3.39 -2.41 -3.92
N ARG A 158 4.32 -2.10 -3.01
CA ARG A 158 5.60 -1.47 -3.34
C ARG A 158 6.61 -1.68 -2.22
N PRO A 159 7.92 -1.59 -2.48
CA PRO A 159 8.95 -1.87 -1.47
C PRO A 159 8.83 -1.03 -0.20
N ASN A 160 8.36 0.22 -0.31
CA ASN A 160 8.17 1.14 0.82
C ASN A 160 6.77 1.09 1.44
N ASN A 161 5.94 0.12 1.06
CA ASN A 161 4.63 -0.12 1.64
C ASN A 161 4.42 -1.63 1.90
N ILE A 162 5.50 -2.32 2.25
CA ILE A 162 5.51 -3.69 2.76
C ILE A 162 6.58 -3.77 3.86
N PHE A 163 6.27 -4.48 4.93
CA PHE A 163 7.02 -4.44 6.19
C PHE A 163 7.41 -5.86 6.62
N SER A 164 8.60 -6.00 7.19
CA SER A 164 8.99 -7.24 7.87
C SER A 164 8.11 -7.46 9.10
N ALA A 165 7.68 -8.69 9.34
CA ALA A 165 6.80 -9.03 10.47
C ALA A 165 7.04 -10.45 11.00
N GLY A 166 6.51 -10.70 12.21
CA GLY A 166 6.64 -11.98 12.91
C GLY A 166 7.98 -12.19 13.62
N VAL A 167 8.09 -13.32 14.31
CA VAL A 167 9.35 -13.71 14.96
C VAL A 167 10.42 -13.87 13.89
N ASP A 168 11.59 -13.27 14.13
CA ASP A 168 12.76 -13.27 13.24
C ASP A 168 12.46 -12.75 11.81
N ASN A 169 11.46 -11.89 11.63
CA ASN A 169 11.04 -11.36 10.32
C ASN A 169 10.61 -12.47 9.34
N SER A 170 9.96 -13.51 9.86
CA SER A 170 9.59 -14.73 9.12
C SER A 170 8.50 -14.53 8.05
N TRP A 171 7.75 -13.42 8.07
CA TRP A 171 6.75 -13.11 7.05
C TRP A 171 6.67 -11.61 6.76
N ILE A 172 5.89 -11.24 5.73
CA ILE A 172 5.76 -9.85 5.28
C ILE A 172 4.33 -9.37 5.44
N GLN A 173 4.18 -8.21 6.06
CA GLN A 173 2.93 -7.47 6.13
C GLN A 173 2.83 -6.49 4.96
N PHE A 174 1.78 -6.59 4.16
CA PHE A 174 1.43 -5.57 3.19
C PHE A 174 0.89 -4.32 3.88
N GLY A 175 1.34 -3.16 3.44
CA GLY A 175 1.00 -1.88 4.05
C GLY A 175 -0.42 -1.42 3.75
N ASP A 176 -0.61 -0.11 3.88
CA ASP A 176 -1.92 0.50 3.69
C ASP A 176 -2.31 0.54 2.21
N CYS A 177 -3.54 0.14 1.96
CA CYS A 177 -4.20 0.15 0.66
C CYS A 177 -5.59 0.78 0.69
N VAL A 178 -5.98 1.43 1.79
CA VAL A 178 -7.35 1.90 2.05
C VAL A 178 -7.47 3.39 2.33
N THR A 179 -6.42 4.06 2.82
CA THR A 179 -6.51 5.50 3.17
C THR A 179 -6.69 6.40 1.94
N VAL A 180 -6.20 5.97 0.79
CA VAL A 180 -6.26 6.72 -0.48
C VAL A 180 -6.93 5.90 -1.58
N PRO A 181 -7.38 6.52 -2.69
CA PRO A 181 -7.91 5.78 -3.82
C PRO A 181 -6.93 4.71 -4.36
N PRO A 182 -7.43 3.64 -4.98
CA PRO A 182 -6.59 2.58 -5.54
C PRO A 182 -5.54 3.15 -6.52
N GLY A 183 -4.27 2.81 -6.31
CA GLY A 183 -3.18 3.27 -7.17
C GLY A 183 -2.80 4.74 -6.99
N TRP A 184 -3.41 5.50 -6.07
CA TRP A 184 -3.18 6.95 -5.96
C TRP A 184 -1.71 7.32 -5.75
N GLY A 185 -1.05 6.68 -4.77
CA GLY A 185 0.37 6.88 -4.47
C GLY A 185 1.31 5.93 -5.20
N GLN A 186 0.83 5.15 -6.18
CA GLN A 186 1.62 4.13 -6.82
C GLN A 186 2.51 4.72 -7.92
N SER A 187 3.81 4.44 -7.85
CA SER A 187 4.76 4.90 -8.87
C SER A 187 4.48 4.23 -10.23
N PRO A 188 4.54 4.95 -11.37
CA PRO A 188 4.46 4.35 -12.70
C PRO A 188 5.50 3.26 -12.98
N ILE A 189 6.60 3.25 -12.22
CA ILE A 189 7.61 2.17 -12.27
C ILE A 189 6.99 0.83 -11.85
N LEU A 190 6.06 0.84 -10.90
CA LEU A 190 5.40 -0.34 -10.31
C LEU A 190 4.01 -0.61 -10.89
N GLU A 191 3.60 0.17 -11.90
CA GLU A 191 2.34 0.02 -12.62
C GLU A 191 2.57 -0.61 -14.00
N THR A 192 1.55 -1.26 -14.54
CA THR A 192 1.53 -1.66 -15.97
C THR A 192 1.64 -0.43 -16.88
N ILE A 193 1.87 -0.64 -18.17
CA ILE A 193 2.03 0.46 -19.14
C ILE A 193 0.78 1.34 -19.14
N GLU A 194 -0.41 0.74 -19.21
CA GLU A 194 -1.70 1.43 -19.26
C GLU A 194 -1.96 2.24 -17.99
N MET A 195 -1.72 1.63 -16.82
CA MET A 195 -1.90 2.30 -15.52
C MET A 195 -0.84 3.38 -15.27
N GLY A 196 0.37 3.20 -15.80
CA GLY A 196 1.45 4.18 -15.77
C GLY A 196 1.16 5.41 -16.63
N MET A 197 0.51 5.23 -17.79
CA MET A 197 0.06 6.32 -18.67
C MET A 197 -1.20 7.04 -18.16
N THR A 198 -1.95 6.39 -17.26
CA THR A 198 -3.19 6.93 -16.72
C THR A 198 -2.89 7.88 -15.54
N PRO A 199 -3.44 9.11 -15.53
CA PRO A 199 -3.33 10.00 -14.38
C PRO A 199 -3.80 9.33 -13.09
N MET A 200 -3.17 9.64 -11.94
CA MET A 200 -3.45 8.98 -10.66
C MET A 200 -4.93 9.00 -10.28
N SER A 201 -5.63 10.10 -10.55
CA SER A 201 -7.08 10.25 -10.30
C SER A 201 -7.99 9.43 -11.24
N GLY A 202 -7.44 8.93 -12.36
CA GLY A 202 -8.17 8.21 -13.40
C GLY A 202 -7.90 6.69 -13.45
N ARG A 203 -7.03 6.15 -12.59
CA ARG A 203 -6.65 4.72 -12.60
C ARG A 203 -7.80 3.77 -12.28
N GLY A 204 -8.88 4.29 -11.70
CA GLY A 204 -10.05 3.49 -11.34
C GLY A 204 -9.74 2.45 -10.25
N PRO A 205 -10.61 1.43 -10.10
CA PRO A 205 -10.44 0.44 -9.04
C PRO A 205 -9.25 -0.49 -9.27
N GLY A 206 -8.87 -0.74 -10.52
CA GLY A 206 -7.89 -1.77 -10.90
C GLY A 206 -8.39 -3.20 -10.68
N THR A 207 -7.51 -4.15 -10.88
CA THR A 207 -7.74 -5.59 -10.85
C THR A 207 -6.64 -6.32 -10.08
N ILE A 208 -6.86 -7.59 -9.74
CA ILE A 208 -5.82 -8.39 -9.09
C ILE A 208 -4.58 -8.53 -9.97
N ALA A 209 -4.72 -8.53 -11.30
CA ALA A 209 -3.60 -8.61 -12.23
C ALA A 209 -2.66 -7.40 -12.11
N ASP A 210 -3.16 -6.24 -11.66
CA ASP A 210 -2.31 -5.08 -11.38
C ASP A 210 -1.48 -5.28 -10.10
N ASP A 211 -2.04 -5.95 -9.10
CA ASP A 211 -1.31 -6.33 -7.88
C ASP A 211 -0.26 -7.40 -8.16
N MET A 212 -0.56 -8.38 -9.03
CA MET A 212 0.41 -9.38 -9.48
C MET A 212 1.61 -8.73 -10.17
N TYR A 213 1.35 -7.74 -11.04
CA TYR A 213 2.41 -6.97 -11.69
C TYR A 213 3.26 -6.20 -10.66
N ALA A 214 2.60 -5.48 -9.75
CA ALA A 214 3.29 -4.70 -8.73
C ALA A 214 4.11 -5.57 -7.78
N LEU A 215 3.64 -6.79 -7.47
CA LEU A 215 4.39 -7.81 -6.75
C LEU A 215 5.64 -8.26 -7.52
N GLY A 216 5.54 -8.51 -8.82
CA GLY A 216 6.68 -8.87 -9.67
C GLY A 216 7.77 -7.78 -9.65
N ALA A 217 7.38 -6.52 -9.84
CA ALA A 217 8.33 -5.40 -9.83
C ALA A 217 8.96 -5.20 -8.44
N THR A 218 8.15 -5.30 -7.38
CA THR A 218 8.62 -5.23 -5.99
C THR A 218 9.60 -6.35 -5.66
N THR A 219 9.29 -7.58 -6.07
CA THR A 219 10.15 -8.75 -5.87
C THR A 219 11.47 -8.59 -6.58
N LEU A 220 11.45 -8.11 -7.83
CA LEU A 220 12.67 -7.83 -8.60
C LEU A 220 13.58 -6.85 -7.86
N PHE A 221 13.05 -5.72 -7.41
CA PHE A 221 13.86 -4.68 -6.76
C PHE A 221 14.44 -5.14 -5.42
N LEU A 222 13.69 -5.92 -4.64
CA LEU A 222 14.19 -6.51 -3.39
C LEU A 222 15.25 -7.59 -3.64
N ALA A 223 15.09 -8.39 -4.70
CA ALA A 223 16.06 -9.40 -5.10
C ALA A 223 17.38 -8.80 -5.61
N LEU A 224 17.32 -7.61 -6.24
CA LEU A 224 18.50 -6.85 -6.67
C LEU A 224 19.06 -5.96 -5.56
N GLY A 225 18.25 -5.66 -4.53
CA GLY A 225 18.57 -4.71 -3.47
C GLY A 225 18.45 -3.24 -3.88
N TYR A 226 17.93 -2.94 -5.07
CA TYR A 226 17.69 -1.58 -5.55
C TYR A 226 16.76 -1.58 -6.78
N CYS A 227 16.23 -0.42 -7.17
CA CYS A 227 15.46 -0.25 -8.41
C CYS A 227 16.39 0.25 -9.55
N PRO A 228 16.64 -0.55 -10.61
CA PRO A 228 17.55 -0.17 -11.70
C PRO A 228 17.14 1.10 -12.44
N VAL A 229 15.83 1.35 -12.53
CA VAL A 229 15.25 2.46 -13.29
C VAL A 229 14.86 3.67 -12.44
N ALA A 230 15.23 3.70 -11.15
CA ALA A 230 14.84 4.79 -10.23
C ALA A 230 15.31 6.18 -10.67
N HIS A 231 16.42 6.24 -11.40
CA HIS A 231 17.01 7.46 -11.92
C HIS A 231 16.32 8.00 -13.19
N LEU A 232 15.44 7.21 -13.81
CA LEU A 232 14.75 7.59 -15.03
C LEU A 232 13.43 8.32 -14.73
N PRO A 233 13.07 9.35 -15.53
CA PRO A 233 11.74 9.92 -15.49
C PRO A 233 10.68 8.85 -15.80
N ALA A 234 9.51 8.94 -15.14
CA ALA A 234 8.42 7.98 -15.30
C ALA A 234 8.05 7.72 -16.77
N GLN A 235 8.01 8.77 -17.59
CA GLN A 235 7.70 8.67 -19.02
C GLN A 235 8.70 7.79 -19.79
N GLN A 236 10.00 7.90 -19.49
CA GLN A 236 11.02 7.08 -20.13
C GLN A 236 10.91 5.60 -19.69
N VAL A 237 10.51 5.35 -18.43
CA VAL A 237 10.26 3.98 -17.97
C VAL A 237 9.08 3.37 -18.70
N ILE A 238 7.98 4.12 -18.87
CA ILE A 238 6.80 3.68 -19.63
C ILE A 238 7.18 3.35 -21.09
N GLU A 239 7.93 4.25 -21.74
CA GLU A 239 8.42 4.03 -23.12
C GLU A 239 9.32 2.81 -23.24
N ALA A 240 10.21 2.59 -22.27
CA ALA A 240 11.07 1.40 -22.23
C ALA A 240 10.24 0.12 -22.08
N LYS A 241 9.27 0.09 -21.15
CA LYS A 241 8.35 -1.05 -20.98
C LYS A 241 7.62 -1.39 -22.28
N ALA A 242 7.09 -0.38 -22.96
CA ALA A 242 6.39 -0.56 -24.24
C ALA A 242 7.31 -1.03 -25.38
N THR A 243 8.61 -0.72 -25.33
CA THR A 243 9.56 -1.02 -26.41
C THR A 243 10.17 -2.42 -26.28
N VAL A 244 10.56 -2.82 -25.07
CA VAL A 244 11.31 -4.07 -24.85
C VAL A 244 10.60 -5.05 -23.91
N GLY A 245 9.41 -4.69 -23.41
CA GLY A 245 8.65 -5.44 -22.42
C GLY A 245 9.02 -5.07 -20.98
N SER A 246 8.05 -5.14 -20.07
CA SER A 246 8.21 -4.71 -18.68
C SER A 246 9.33 -5.43 -17.93
N PHE A 247 9.43 -6.75 -18.06
CA PHE A 247 10.50 -7.52 -17.41
C PHE A 247 11.89 -7.03 -17.82
N ALA A 248 12.14 -6.89 -19.13
CA ALA A 248 13.44 -6.45 -19.63
C ALA A 248 13.73 -5.00 -19.29
N ALA A 249 12.72 -4.12 -19.40
CA ALA A 249 12.84 -2.70 -19.10
C ALA A 249 13.19 -2.44 -17.62
N LEU A 250 12.53 -3.14 -16.69
CA LEU A 250 12.77 -2.97 -15.25
C LEU A 250 14.06 -3.66 -14.77
N LEU A 251 14.47 -4.76 -15.43
CA LEU A 251 15.70 -5.48 -15.12
C LEU A 251 16.96 -4.76 -15.61
N GLY A 252 16.91 -4.15 -16.81
CA GLY A 252 18.08 -3.56 -17.45
C GLY A 252 19.15 -4.61 -17.78
N GLU A 253 20.40 -4.34 -17.39
CA GLU A 253 21.53 -5.27 -17.59
C GLU A 253 21.73 -6.27 -16.44
N GLU A 254 20.88 -6.19 -15.40
CA GLU A 254 21.00 -7.03 -14.21
C GLU A 254 20.56 -8.47 -14.46
N ARG A 255 20.85 -9.34 -13.49
CA ARG A 255 20.39 -10.74 -13.49
C ARG A 255 19.70 -11.05 -12.17
N PRO A 256 18.42 -11.46 -12.18
CA PRO A 256 17.77 -11.90 -10.96
C PRO A 256 18.36 -13.25 -10.50
N PRO A 257 18.20 -13.62 -9.21
CA PRO A 257 18.48 -14.97 -8.74
C PRO A 257 17.79 -16.02 -9.62
N LEU A 258 18.50 -17.12 -9.94
CA LEU A 258 18.04 -18.10 -10.93
C LEU A 258 16.64 -18.66 -10.62
N GLY A 259 16.35 -18.94 -9.35
CA GLY A 259 15.04 -19.44 -8.90
C GLY A 259 13.87 -18.46 -9.05
N LEU A 260 14.12 -17.17 -9.25
CA LEU A 260 13.05 -16.16 -9.42
C LEU A 260 12.80 -15.79 -10.88
N ARG A 261 13.68 -16.19 -11.80
CA ARG A 261 13.67 -15.64 -13.16
C ARG A 261 12.35 -15.88 -13.88
N GLU A 262 11.86 -17.11 -13.90
CA GLU A 262 10.62 -17.44 -14.62
C GLU A 262 9.39 -16.87 -13.93
N LEU A 263 9.34 -16.88 -12.60
CA LEU A 263 8.29 -16.20 -11.83
C LEU A 263 8.22 -14.71 -12.17
N LEU A 264 9.37 -14.02 -12.15
CA LEU A 264 9.43 -12.59 -12.46
C LEU A 264 9.04 -12.27 -13.91
N ARG A 265 9.44 -13.12 -14.87
CA ARG A 265 9.01 -12.97 -16.27
C ARG A 265 7.50 -13.08 -16.41
N GLY A 266 6.90 -14.03 -15.72
CA GLY A 266 5.46 -14.24 -15.77
C GLY A 266 4.65 -13.17 -15.04
N LEU A 267 5.09 -12.71 -13.86
CA LEU A 267 4.45 -11.62 -13.12
C LEU A 267 4.56 -10.27 -13.85
N LEU A 268 5.68 -10.03 -14.53
CA LEU A 268 5.95 -8.82 -15.31
C LEU A 268 5.59 -8.98 -16.80
N CYS A 269 4.73 -9.94 -17.14
CA CYS A 269 4.15 -10.03 -18.47
C CYS A 269 3.20 -8.85 -18.72
N ASP A 270 3.38 -8.17 -19.85
CA ASP A 270 2.56 -7.00 -20.19
C ASP A 270 1.14 -7.40 -20.59
N ASP A 271 0.96 -8.54 -21.26
CA ASP A 271 -0.38 -9.07 -21.56
C ASP A 271 -1.05 -9.56 -20.27
N PRO A 272 -2.16 -8.93 -19.82
CA PRO A 272 -2.85 -9.34 -18.60
C PRO A 272 -3.47 -10.74 -18.66
N VAL A 273 -3.70 -11.30 -19.85
CA VAL A 273 -4.23 -12.66 -20.03
C VAL A 273 -3.13 -13.70 -19.83
N GLU A 274 -1.90 -13.40 -20.25
CA GLU A 274 -0.74 -14.28 -20.11
C GLU A 274 0.03 -14.06 -18.79
N ARG A 275 -0.26 -12.96 -18.09
CA ARG A 275 0.36 -12.64 -16.79
C ARG A 275 -0.03 -13.68 -15.75
N LEU A 276 0.97 -14.13 -14.99
CA LEU A 276 0.73 -15.09 -13.91
C LEU A 276 -0.31 -14.56 -12.93
N CYS A 277 -1.24 -15.43 -12.58
CA CYS A 277 -2.27 -15.22 -11.60
C CYS A 277 -1.88 -15.85 -10.26
N VAL A 278 -2.79 -15.83 -9.30
CA VAL A 278 -2.54 -16.37 -7.96
C VAL A 278 -2.32 -17.88 -8.00
N ASP A 279 -3.02 -18.61 -8.87
CA ASP A 279 -2.93 -20.07 -8.96
C ASP A 279 -1.51 -20.49 -9.43
N ASP A 280 -0.93 -19.75 -10.37
CA ASP A 280 0.44 -19.99 -10.82
C ASP A 280 1.49 -19.77 -9.72
N MET A 281 1.21 -18.89 -8.74
CA MET A 281 2.09 -18.71 -7.58
C MET A 281 2.06 -19.92 -6.65
N GLU A 282 0.92 -20.61 -6.54
CA GLU A 282 0.80 -21.84 -5.76
C GLU A 282 1.69 -22.92 -6.38
N GLU A 283 1.60 -23.12 -7.69
CA GLU A 283 2.43 -24.07 -8.43
C GLU A 283 3.93 -23.77 -8.27
N PHE A 284 4.33 -22.50 -8.34
CA PHE A 284 5.70 -22.08 -8.09
C PHE A 284 6.18 -22.45 -6.67
N LEU A 285 5.35 -22.16 -5.65
CA LEU A 285 5.68 -22.46 -4.25
C LEU A 285 5.78 -23.97 -3.99
N GLU A 286 4.96 -24.78 -4.64
CA GLU A 286 5.06 -26.24 -4.57
C GLU A 286 6.32 -26.77 -5.27
N GLY A 287 6.72 -26.15 -6.37
CA GLY A 287 7.94 -26.49 -7.12
C GLY A 287 9.22 -26.26 -6.32
N GLU A 288 9.31 -25.15 -5.58
CA GLU A 288 10.47 -24.81 -4.74
C GLU A 288 10.60 -25.68 -3.47
N GLN A 289 9.54 -26.40 -3.08
CA GLN A 289 9.55 -27.30 -1.91
C GLN A 289 10.01 -28.73 -2.23
N ARG A 290 10.21 -29.08 -3.52
CA ARG A 290 10.65 -30.40 -3.98
C ARG A 290 12.15 -30.46 -4.20
#